data_AF-A0A3A5MTF3-F1
#
_entry.id   AF-A0A3A5MTF3-F1
#
_cell.length_a   1.000
_cell.length_b   1.000
_cell.length_c   1.000
_cell.angle_alpha   90.00
_cell.angle_beta   90.00
_cell.angle_gamma   90.00
#
_symmetry.space_group_name_H-M   'P 1'
#
loop_
_entity.id
_entity.type
_entity.pdbx_description
1 polymer ?
#
loop_
_entity_poly.entity_id
_entity_poly.type
_entity_poly.pdbx_seq_one_letter_code
_entity_poly.pdbx_strand_id
1 'polypeptide(L)'
;MMDDEYWDTYPETLTTSDVAKILHVGKPAVFARLHSGIIPTHQVVGSWIVFKVEVRAWLDSTSNQVPVGPAAVVDVLAAYGDELNYRDLMVLFDKTKPTIYRWLQTGEIPAYHVENRWIVHKTQLRQRLQETSNQRGDDE
;
A
#
# COMPACT_ATOMS: atom_id res chain seq x y z
N MET A 1 23.02 0.64 -2.86
CA MET A 1 23.13 1.10 -1.46
C MET A 1 22.59 2.52 -1.27
N MET A 2 22.64 3.43 -2.26
CA MET A 2 22.03 4.76 -2.12
C MET A 2 20.49 4.77 -2.21
N ASP A 3 19.87 3.81 -2.88
CA ASP A 3 18.42 3.77 -3.03
C ASP A 3 17.70 3.49 -1.72
N ASP A 4 18.20 2.57 -0.89
CA ASP A 4 17.54 2.18 0.37
C ASP A 4 17.45 3.33 1.38
N GLU A 5 18.50 4.16 1.52
CA GLU A 5 18.47 5.36 2.37
C GLU A 5 17.49 6.42 1.85
N TYR A 6 17.39 6.60 0.53
CA TYR A 6 16.41 7.51 -0.06
C TYR A 6 14.98 7.03 0.25
N TRP A 7 14.71 5.74 0.08
CA TRP A 7 13.41 5.16 0.39
C TRP A 7 13.10 5.15 1.89
N ASP A 8 14.09 5.09 2.78
CA ASP A 8 13.90 5.15 4.24
C ASP A 8 13.31 6.51 4.70
N THR A 9 13.58 7.59 3.96
CA THR A 9 12.99 8.90 4.25
C THR A 9 11.48 8.98 4.01
N TYR A 10 10.91 8.00 3.29
CA TYR A 10 9.49 7.94 2.98
C TYR A 10 8.76 6.92 3.86
N PRO A 11 7.54 7.29 4.33
CA PRO A 11 6.67 6.36 5.03
C PRO A 11 6.30 5.14 4.15
N GLU A 12 5.83 4.07 4.80
CA GLU A 12 5.43 2.84 4.11
C GLU A 12 4.29 3.08 3.11
N THR A 13 3.41 4.02 3.40
CA THR A 13 2.44 4.55 2.43
C THR A 13 2.83 5.90 1.91
N LEU A 14 3.00 5.97 0.60
CA LEU A 14 3.29 7.18 -0.14
C LEU A 14 2.00 7.93 -0.44
N THR A 15 2.02 9.25 -0.28
CA THR A 15 0.95 10.09 -0.81
C THR A 15 1.14 10.31 -2.31
N THR A 16 0.09 10.76 -3.00
CA THR A 16 0.22 11.18 -4.41
C THR A 16 1.26 12.28 -4.62
N SER A 17 1.54 13.09 -3.59
CA SER A 17 2.59 14.10 -3.63
C SER A 17 3.99 13.49 -3.53
N ASP A 18 4.15 12.43 -2.74
CA ASP A 18 5.42 11.71 -2.64
C ASP A 18 5.73 10.95 -3.93
N VAL A 19 4.72 10.25 -4.47
CA VAL A 19 4.83 9.57 -5.78
C VAL A 19 5.19 10.56 -6.89
N ALA A 20 4.62 11.77 -6.88
CA ALA A 20 4.96 12.82 -7.85
C ALA A 20 6.42 13.27 -7.74
N LYS A 21 6.95 13.38 -6.50
CA LYS A 21 8.36 13.70 -6.26
C LYS A 21 9.27 12.56 -6.73
N ILE A 22 8.97 11.33 -6.36
CA ILE A 22 9.75 10.13 -6.71
C ILE A 22 9.84 9.95 -8.22
N LEU A 23 8.71 10.10 -8.92
CA LEU A 23 8.65 9.96 -10.38
C LEU A 23 9.11 11.21 -11.13
N HIS A 24 9.38 12.31 -10.42
CA HIS A 24 9.66 13.61 -11.02
C HIS A 24 8.61 14.04 -12.06
N VAL A 25 7.33 13.68 -11.84
CA VAL A 25 6.20 14.03 -12.70
C VAL A 25 5.20 14.92 -11.97
N GLY A 26 4.40 15.67 -12.70
CA GLY A 26 3.32 16.46 -12.11
C GLY A 26 2.27 15.57 -11.44
N LYS A 27 1.68 16.05 -10.33
CA LYS A 27 0.50 15.44 -9.67
C LYS A 27 -0.59 14.97 -10.65
N PRO A 28 -1.00 15.73 -11.69
CA PRO A 28 -2.03 15.25 -12.62
C PRO A 28 -1.60 14.01 -13.41
N ALA A 29 -0.31 13.88 -13.75
CA ALA A 29 0.21 12.70 -14.42
C ALA A 29 0.21 11.48 -13.49
N VAL A 30 0.53 11.67 -12.20
CA VAL A 30 0.37 10.61 -11.20
C VAL A 30 -1.09 10.18 -11.14
N PHE A 31 -2.04 11.10 -10.91
CA PHE A 31 -3.46 10.78 -10.83
C PHE A 31 -3.97 10.02 -12.06
N ALA A 32 -3.59 10.45 -13.28
CA ALA A 32 -3.94 9.74 -14.50
C ALA A 32 -3.40 8.30 -14.52
N ARG A 33 -2.16 8.09 -14.06
CA ARG A 33 -1.53 6.75 -13.96
C ARG A 33 -2.12 5.87 -12.86
N LEU A 34 -2.50 6.46 -11.70
CA LEU A 34 -3.22 5.73 -10.64
C LEU A 34 -4.57 5.25 -11.16
N HIS A 35 -5.31 6.13 -11.84
CA HIS A 35 -6.62 5.80 -12.41
C HIS A 35 -6.52 4.82 -13.59
N SER A 36 -5.42 4.87 -14.34
CA SER A 36 -5.15 3.96 -15.45
C SER A 36 -4.65 2.58 -15.01
N GLY A 37 -4.41 2.36 -13.71
CA GLY A 37 -3.86 1.09 -13.19
C GLY A 37 -2.35 0.90 -13.45
N ILE A 38 -1.66 1.90 -14.00
CA ILE A 38 -0.24 1.82 -14.33
C ILE A 38 0.61 1.79 -13.05
N ILE A 39 0.26 2.64 -12.07
CA ILE A 39 0.94 2.66 -10.77
C ILE A 39 0.13 1.77 -9.81
N PRO A 40 0.78 0.90 -9.02
CA PRO A 40 0.09 0.09 -8.03
C PRO A 40 -0.52 0.96 -6.93
N THR A 41 -1.82 0.84 -6.75
CA THR A 41 -2.58 1.53 -5.70
C THR A 41 -3.71 0.68 -5.17
N HIS A 42 -4.09 0.95 -3.93
CA HIS A 42 -5.12 0.26 -3.21
C HIS A 42 -6.21 1.25 -2.83
N GLN A 43 -7.45 1.00 -3.25
CA GLN A 43 -8.57 1.87 -2.91
C GLN A 43 -9.23 1.42 -1.61
N VAL A 44 -8.95 2.11 -0.51
CA VAL A 44 -9.51 1.81 0.81
C VAL A 44 -10.45 2.94 1.22
N VAL A 45 -11.77 2.66 1.28
CA VAL A 45 -12.82 3.59 1.72
C VAL A 45 -12.77 4.93 0.96
N GLY A 46 -12.67 4.86 -0.37
CA GLY A 46 -12.58 6.04 -1.24
C GLY A 46 -11.25 6.81 -1.17
N SER A 47 -10.26 6.29 -0.44
CA SER A 47 -8.89 6.83 -0.40
C SER A 47 -7.94 5.93 -1.17
N TRP A 48 -7.13 6.52 -2.04
CA TRP A 48 -6.03 5.83 -2.70
C TRP A 48 -4.85 5.71 -1.74
N ILE A 49 -4.48 4.47 -1.43
CA ILE A 49 -3.33 4.09 -0.62
C ILE A 49 -2.26 3.57 -1.59
N VAL A 50 -1.08 4.16 -1.58
CA VAL A 50 0.04 3.74 -2.42
C VAL A 50 1.13 3.21 -1.51
N PHE A 51 1.54 1.94 -1.68
CA PHE A 51 2.60 1.38 -0.86
C PHE A 51 3.97 1.61 -1.49
N LYS A 52 4.92 2.04 -0.65
CA LYS A 52 6.31 2.30 -1.04
C LYS A 52 6.95 1.09 -1.70
N VAL A 53 6.77 -0.08 -1.11
CA VAL A 53 7.40 -1.31 -1.56
C VAL A 53 6.87 -1.76 -2.93
N GLU A 54 5.58 -1.53 -3.22
CA GLU A 54 4.99 -1.81 -4.53
C GLU A 54 5.49 -0.83 -5.59
N VAL A 55 5.53 0.47 -5.29
CA VAL A 55 6.08 1.47 -6.21
C VAL A 55 7.54 1.19 -6.51
N ARG A 56 8.31 0.76 -5.51
CA ARG A 56 9.72 0.37 -5.68
C ARG A 56 9.86 -0.83 -6.62
N ALA A 57 9.08 -1.89 -6.44
CA ALA A 57 9.14 -3.05 -7.33
C ALA A 57 8.57 -2.78 -8.72
N TRP A 58 7.55 -1.94 -8.84
CA TRP A 58 7.04 -1.49 -10.12
C TRP A 58 8.08 -0.65 -10.87
N LEU A 59 8.79 0.25 -10.16
CA LEU A 59 9.91 1.01 -10.72
C LEU A 59 11.04 0.09 -11.16
N ASP A 60 11.39 -0.92 -10.35
CA ASP A 60 12.39 -1.94 -10.70
C ASP A 60 11.99 -2.71 -11.96
N SER A 61 10.71 -3.11 -12.05
CA SER A 61 10.15 -3.82 -13.21
C SER A 61 10.03 -2.97 -14.48
N THR A 62 9.81 -1.65 -14.34
CA THR A 62 9.69 -0.70 -15.46
C THR A 62 11.06 -0.14 -15.87
N SER A 63 12.08 -0.28 -15.02
CA SER A 63 13.43 0.16 -15.32
C SER A 63 14.06 -0.74 -16.38
N ASN A 64 14.82 -0.15 -17.31
CA ASN A 64 15.53 -0.87 -18.38
C ASN A 64 16.76 -1.65 -17.85
N GLN A 65 16.84 -1.90 -16.54
CA GLN A 65 17.86 -2.74 -15.92
C GLN A 65 17.31 -4.16 -15.83
N VAL A 66 18.13 -5.15 -16.21
CA VAL A 66 17.74 -6.56 -16.24
C VAL A 66 17.05 -6.94 -14.92
N PRO A 67 15.75 -7.29 -14.93
CA PRO A 67 15.04 -7.62 -13.70
C PRO A 67 15.73 -8.84 -13.08
N VAL A 68 16.28 -8.66 -11.88
CA VAL A 68 16.93 -9.73 -11.12
C VAL A 68 15.88 -10.59 -10.43
N GLY A 69 14.97 -11.17 -11.21
CA GLY A 69 13.99 -12.13 -10.73
C GLY A 69 12.56 -11.92 -11.26
N PRO A 70 11.69 -12.95 -11.11
CA PRO A 70 10.28 -12.81 -11.43
C PRO A 70 9.69 -11.69 -10.58
N ALA A 71 8.76 -10.92 -11.16
CA ALA A 71 8.01 -9.85 -10.47
C ALA A 71 7.58 -10.33 -9.09
N ALA A 72 8.37 -9.98 -8.07
CA ALA A 72 8.20 -10.54 -6.74
C ALA A 72 6.86 -10.00 -6.24
N VAL A 73 5.96 -10.88 -5.84
CA VAL A 73 4.74 -10.50 -5.12
C VAL A 73 5.20 -9.74 -3.87
N VAL A 74 5.20 -8.41 -3.96
CA VAL A 74 5.77 -7.59 -2.92
C VAL A 74 4.79 -7.56 -1.78
N ASP A 75 5.24 -8.12 -0.67
CA ASP A 75 4.39 -8.20 0.49
C ASP A 75 4.53 -6.96 1.36
N VAL A 76 3.59 -6.03 1.22
CA VAL A 76 3.51 -4.80 2.03
C VAL A 76 3.40 -5.10 3.52
N LEU A 77 2.90 -6.27 3.88
CA LEU A 77 2.75 -6.71 5.26
C LEU A 77 3.94 -7.53 5.77
N ALA A 78 5.00 -7.74 4.98
CA ALA A 78 6.14 -8.58 5.36
C ALA A 78 6.77 -8.17 6.70
N ALA A 79 6.91 -6.86 6.92
CA ALA A 79 7.47 -6.25 8.12
C ALA A 79 6.55 -6.38 9.35
N TYR A 80 5.27 -6.69 9.14
CA TYR A 80 4.28 -6.80 10.19
C TYR A 80 4.09 -8.26 10.64
N GLY A 81 3.78 -8.41 11.94
CA GLY A 81 3.38 -9.70 12.52
C GLY A 81 2.07 -10.23 11.95
N ASP A 82 1.68 -11.45 12.35
CA ASP A 82 0.42 -12.06 11.90
C ASP A 82 -0.81 -11.28 12.37
N GLU A 83 -0.68 -10.60 13.51
CA GLU A 83 -1.74 -9.80 14.15
C GLU A 83 -1.33 -8.32 14.18
N LEU A 84 -2.06 -7.50 13.42
CA LEU A 84 -1.91 -6.05 13.38
C LEU A 84 -2.94 -5.39 14.29
N ASN A 85 -2.53 -4.32 14.96
CA ASN A 85 -3.41 -3.51 15.79
C ASN A 85 -3.72 -2.19 15.12
N TYR A 86 -4.65 -1.42 15.68
CA TYR A 86 -4.95 -0.08 15.18
C TYR A 86 -3.71 0.82 15.02
N ARG A 87 -2.67 0.66 15.86
CA ARG A 87 -1.42 1.42 15.73
C ARG A 87 -0.64 1.04 14.47
N ASP A 88 -0.53 -0.26 14.23
CA ASP A 88 0.10 -0.79 13.02
C ASP A 88 -0.67 -0.33 11.78
N LEU A 89 -2.00 -0.36 11.82
CA LEU A 89 -2.85 0.18 10.73
C LEU A 89 -2.69 1.69 10.55
N MET A 90 -2.50 2.46 11.63
CA MET A 90 -2.27 3.90 11.53
C MET A 90 -0.98 4.21 10.77
N VAL A 91 0.09 3.45 11.03
CA VAL A 91 1.37 3.57 10.31
C VAL A 91 1.24 3.05 8.89
N LEU A 92 0.66 1.85 8.74
CA LEU A 92 0.49 1.17 7.47
C LEU A 92 -0.36 1.96 6.48
N PHE A 93 -1.40 2.67 6.93
CA PHE A 93 -2.27 3.45 6.06
C PHE A 93 -1.97 4.96 6.07
N ASP A 94 -1.02 5.40 6.90
CA ASP A 94 -0.77 6.80 7.24
C ASP A 94 -2.10 7.53 7.55
N LYS A 95 -2.94 6.92 8.40
CA LYS A 95 -4.25 7.46 8.79
C LYS A 95 -4.35 7.72 10.28
N THR A 96 -5.20 8.67 10.61
CA THR A 96 -5.50 9.01 11.99
C THR A 96 -6.30 7.91 12.68
N LYS A 97 -6.12 7.79 14.01
CA LYS A 97 -6.88 6.87 14.86
C LYS A 97 -8.40 6.88 14.59
N PRO A 98 -9.10 8.04 14.52
CA PRO A 98 -10.55 8.04 14.29
C PRO A 98 -10.92 7.46 12.92
N THR A 99 -10.09 7.66 11.88
CA THR A 99 -10.31 7.05 10.56
C THR A 99 -10.17 5.54 10.63
N ILE A 100 -9.11 5.03 11.26
CA ILE A 100 -8.89 3.59 11.42
C ILE A 100 -10.03 2.96 12.23
N TYR A 101 -10.41 3.55 13.36
CA TYR A 101 -11.53 3.06 14.17
C TYR A 101 -12.85 3.05 13.37
N ARG A 102 -13.09 4.07 12.56
CA ARG A 102 -14.26 4.10 11.67
C ARG A 102 -14.23 2.92 10.69
N TRP A 103 -13.10 2.65 10.07
CA TRP A 103 -12.95 1.53 9.12
C TRP A 103 -13.11 0.16 9.78
N LEU A 104 -12.61 0.01 11.01
CA LEU A 104 -12.80 -1.19 11.83
C LEU A 104 -14.28 -1.37 12.22
N GLN A 105 -14.97 -0.28 12.55
CA GLN A 105 -16.40 -0.29 12.90
C GLN A 105 -17.32 -0.55 11.71
N THR A 106 -16.98 -0.01 10.52
CA THR A 106 -17.78 -0.20 9.31
C THR A 106 -17.51 -1.54 8.62
N GLY A 107 -16.49 -2.29 9.05
CA GLY A 107 -16.10 -3.58 8.44
C GLY A 107 -15.36 -3.44 7.11
N GLU A 108 -14.88 -2.24 6.79
CA GLU A 108 -14.09 -1.98 5.58
C GLU A 108 -12.74 -2.70 5.66
N ILE A 109 -12.16 -2.72 6.87
CA ILE A 109 -10.99 -3.53 7.21
C ILE A 109 -11.46 -4.73 8.04
N PRO A 110 -11.13 -5.97 7.63
CA PRO A 110 -11.46 -7.16 8.40
C PRO A 110 -10.72 -7.15 9.73
N ALA A 111 -11.47 -7.04 10.83
CA ALA A 111 -10.93 -6.94 12.17
C ALA A 111 -11.78 -7.70 13.18
N TYR A 112 -11.12 -8.25 14.20
CA TYR A 112 -11.70 -9.00 15.29
C TYR A 112 -11.60 -8.18 16.55
N HIS A 113 -12.71 -8.07 17.27
CA HIS A 113 -12.75 -7.39 18.55
C HIS A 113 -12.59 -8.43 19.67
N VAL A 114 -11.36 -8.59 20.16
CA VAL A 114 -11.01 -9.54 21.22
C VAL A 114 -10.65 -8.74 22.48
N GLU A 115 -11.33 -9.04 23.59
CA GLU A 115 -11.04 -8.45 24.91
C GLU A 115 -10.81 -6.92 24.88
N ASN A 116 -11.70 -6.20 24.20
CA ASN A 116 -11.67 -4.73 24.09
C ASN A 116 -10.54 -4.15 23.21
N ARG A 117 -9.93 -4.97 22.35
CA ARG A 117 -8.93 -4.56 21.35
C ARG A 117 -9.33 -5.05 19.96
N TRP A 118 -9.03 -4.21 18.96
CA TRP A 118 -9.15 -4.58 17.56
C TRP A 118 -7.87 -5.27 17.08
N ILE A 119 -8.01 -6.49 16.58
CA ILE A 119 -6.96 -7.33 16.01
C ILE A 119 -7.29 -7.57 14.54
N VAL A 120 -6.34 -7.26 13.65
CA VAL A 120 -6.45 -7.48 12.21
C VAL A 120 -5.47 -8.58 11.82
N HIS A 121 -5.97 -9.66 11.24
CA HIS A 121 -5.10 -10.71 10.73
C HIS A 121 -4.45 -10.27 9.42
N LYS A 122 -3.12 -10.39 9.35
CA LYS A 122 -2.29 -10.10 8.19
C LYS A 122 -2.83 -10.75 6.92
N THR A 123 -3.23 -12.02 7.00
CA THR A 123 -3.76 -12.76 5.85
C THR A 123 -5.04 -12.16 5.29
N GLN A 124 -5.97 -11.76 6.17
CA GLN A 124 -7.22 -11.14 5.75
C GLN A 124 -7.02 -9.72 5.24
N LEU A 125 -6.11 -8.97 5.87
CA LEU A 125 -5.73 -7.65 5.39
C LEU A 125 -5.09 -7.73 4.02
N ARG A 126 -4.17 -8.68 3.80
CA ARG A 126 -3.55 -8.94 2.49
C ARG A 126 -4.61 -9.24 1.44
N GLN A 127 -5.54 -10.14 1.76
CA GLN A 127 -6.61 -10.50 0.83
C GLN A 127 -7.47 -9.28 0.49
N ARG A 128 -7.87 -8.49 1.50
CA ARG A 128 -8.66 -7.26 1.28
C ARG A 128 -7.91 -6.22 0.47
N LEU A 129 -6.59 -6.08 0.69
CA LEU A 129 -5.74 -5.20 -0.10
C LEU A 129 -5.68 -5.68 -1.56
N GLN A 130 -5.46 -6.97 -1.79
CA GLN A 130 -5.50 -7.54 -3.14
C GLN A 130 -6.86 -7.29 -3.82
N GLU A 131 -7.97 -7.46 -3.12
CA GLU A 131 -9.32 -7.21 -3.65
C GLU A 131 -9.53 -5.75 -4.08
N THR A 132 -8.92 -4.81 -3.35
CA THR A 132 -9.05 -3.36 -3.55
C THR A 132 -7.94 -2.75 -4.42
N SER A 133 -7.01 -3.56 -4.91
CA SER A 133 -5.91 -3.13 -5.76
C SER A 133 -6.39 -2.81 -7.18
N ASN A 134 -5.94 -1.67 -7.73
CA ASN A 134 -6.17 -1.27 -9.12
C ASN A 134 -5.33 -2.07 -10.13
N GLN A 135 -4.39 -2.89 -9.65
CA GLN A 135 -3.56 -3.77 -10.49
C GLN A 135 -4.20 -5.14 -10.70
N ARG A 136 -5.47 -5.31 -10.31
CA ARG A 136 -6.32 -6.40 -10.82
C ARG A 136 -6.64 -6.12 -12.29
N GLY A 137 -5.62 -6.18 -13.14
CA GLY A 137 -5.80 -6.42 -14.57
C GLY A 137 -5.95 -7.93 -14.77
N ASP A 138 -7.08 -8.32 -15.37
CA ASP A 138 -7.31 -9.56 -16.11
C ASP A 138 -6.18 -10.60 -16.03
N ASP A 139 -6.38 -11.62 -15.20
CA ASP A 139 -6.02 -12.97 -15.61
C ASP A 139 -7.21 -13.44 -16.47
N GLU A 140 -7.19 -13.11 -17.76
CA GLU A 140 -7.94 -13.83 -18.81
C GLU A 140 -6.98 -14.22 -19.94
#